data_AF-A0A7W4VNN3-F1
#
_entry.id   AF-A0A7W4VNN3-F1
#
_cell.length_a   1.000
_cell.length_b   1.000
_cell.length_c   1.000
_cell.angle_alpha   90.00
_cell.angle_beta   90.00
_cell.angle_gamma   90.00
#
_symmetry.space_group_name_H-M   'P 1'
#
loop_
_entity.id
_entity.type
_entity.pdbx_description
1 polymer ?
#
loop_
_entity_poly.entity_id
_entity_poly.type
_entity_poly.pdbx_seq_one_letter_code
_entity_poly.pdbx_strand_id
1 'polypeptide(L)'
;MARKIGSPGRNFLEGTATSDSLYGDTDGTRSSATAGADSIHGYIGADYLYGDARTLRLTARGGADSLWAGFDGDTVYGDAYSMSYSARGGADRIWGEYGYDKLYGDARTMSGSTRGGADKLYGGYDNDMLFGDAYTMSSTAIGGSDSLYGESDNDTLYGDAHKLTGSARGGADLLSGGNHEDKLYGDAYSLASRAVGGTDTLNGDSGEDILYGDARSLINSATGGADILKGGSSEDALYGDGYSMRNFVIGGGDKLYGGSSNDLLYGDAYTMADYVIGGADFLYGESGNNILYGDAYSMAGASIGGNDSLYGSTGKDTLYGDAMALNDQSRGGHDYLNGGSGNDVLYGDAQITGPYAGYGNDTLYGGAGNDRLIGDSSYGGTGADYLNGGSGNDTLDGGGGRDLFGFDLASGRDTIQYFQPGEDQIDLRAWRFAAFESLSITQKAGYSIIYLSGTSHYIRLDAVLKTQLTAADFIL
;
A
#
# COMPACT_ATOMS: atom_id res chain seq x y z
N MET A 1 -3.56 31.91 29.71
CA MET A 1 -4.77 31.90 28.88
C MET A 1 -5.40 33.27 28.81
N ALA A 2 -4.79 34.10 27.97
CA ALA A 2 -5.53 35.17 27.33
C ALA A 2 -6.50 34.55 26.31
N ARG A 3 -7.58 35.28 26.04
CA ARG A 3 -8.62 34.87 25.11
C ARG A 3 -8.84 36.02 24.14
N LYS A 4 -8.60 35.78 22.85
CA LYS A 4 -8.72 36.78 21.79
C LYS A 4 -9.75 36.31 20.77
N ILE A 5 -10.66 37.20 20.39
CA ILE A 5 -11.77 36.93 19.48
C ILE A 5 -11.79 38.08 18.48
N GLY A 6 -11.70 37.78 17.19
CA GLY A 6 -11.87 38.79 16.15
C GLY A 6 -13.34 39.08 15.88
N SER A 7 -13.67 39.38 14.63
CA SER A 7 -15.00 39.84 14.23
C SER A 7 -15.34 39.36 12.82
N PRO A 8 -16.63 39.21 12.46
CA PRO A 8 -17.04 38.79 11.12
C PRO A 8 -16.29 39.52 9.98
N GLY A 9 -15.38 38.82 9.30
CA GLY A 9 -14.54 39.38 8.24
C GLY A 9 -13.07 39.00 8.40
N ARG A 10 -12.16 39.65 7.67
CA ARG A 10 -10.71 39.38 7.77
C ARG A 10 -10.10 40.00 9.03
N ASN A 11 -9.45 39.19 9.85
CA ASN A 11 -8.81 39.56 11.10
C ASN A 11 -7.33 39.20 11.10
N PHE A 12 -6.58 39.90 11.96
CA PHE A 12 -5.22 39.56 12.32
C PHE A 12 -5.15 39.44 13.84
N LEU A 13 -4.81 38.25 14.34
CA LEU A 13 -4.74 37.93 15.76
C LEU A 13 -3.33 37.43 16.10
N GLU A 14 -2.84 37.87 17.24
CA GLU A 14 -1.54 37.49 17.80
C GLU A 14 -1.78 36.96 19.21
N GLY A 15 -1.15 35.87 19.62
CA GLY A 15 -1.17 35.35 20.99
C GLY A 15 -0.23 36.14 21.89
N THR A 16 0.26 35.49 22.94
CA THR A 16 1.12 36.08 23.96
C THR A 16 2.24 35.10 24.29
N ALA A 17 3.07 35.43 25.29
CA ALA A 17 4.11 34.52 25.75
C ALA A 17 3.60 33.42 26.70
N THR A 18 2.30 33.12 26.66
CA THR A 18 1.64 32.09 27.47
C THR A 18 0.52 31.46 26.67
N SER A 19 0.18 30.20 26.97
CA SER A 19 -0.99 29.51 26.41
C SER A 19 -2.23 30.40 26.32
N ASP A 20 -2.88 30.42 25.17
CA ASP A 20 -3.97 31.30 24.76
C ASP A 20 -5.08 30.54 24.02
N SER A 21 -6.20 31.22 23.78
CA SER A 21 -7.23 30.75 22.87
C SER A 21 -7.65 31.86 21.93
N LEU A 22 -7.43 31.64 20.64
CA LEU A 22 -7.63 32.62 19.57
C LEU A 22 -8.74 32.14 18.63
N TYR A 23 -9.73 32.99 18.37
CA TYR A 23 -10.85 32.70 17.46
C TYR A 23 -10.93 33.82 16.43
N GLY A 24 -10.75 33.53 15.14
CA GLY A 24 -10.76 34.58 14.12
C GLY A 24 -12.07 35.35 14.06
N ASP A 25 -13.20 34.67 14.12
CA ASP A 25 -14.52 35.30 14.00
C ASP A 25 -15.34 35.32 15.29
N THR A 26 -15.49 34.17 15.95
CA THR A 26 -16.34 34.04 17.15
C THR A 26 -16.00 32.84 18.01
N ASP A 27 -16.01 33.01 19.33
CA ASP A 27 -15.92 31.90 20.28
C ASP A 27 -17.20 31.04 20.40
N GLY A 28 -18.24 31.41 19.64
CA GLY A 28 -19.56 30.81 19.67
C GLY A 28 -19.86 29.96 18.44
N THR A 29 -21.13 29.94 18.06
CA THR A 29 -21.60 29.18 16.91
C THR A 29 -21.94 30.07 15.74
N ARG A 30 -21.41 29.75 14.56
CA ARG A 30 -21.87 30.31 13.29
C ARG A 30 -22.87 29.35 12.63
N SER A 31 -23.91 29.92 12.04
CA SER A 31 -25.00 29.16 11.40
C SER A 31 -25.36 29.85 10.09
N SER A 32 -25.21 29.15 8.96
CA SER A 32 -25.62 29.65 7.64
C SER A 32 -24.97 30.98 7.20
N ALA A 33 -23.73 31.21 7.61
CA ALA A 33 -22.92 32.36 7.22
C ALA A 33 -21.51 31.90 6.78
N THR A 34 -20.87 32.66 5.91
CA THR A 34 -19.46 32.49 5.53
C THR A 34 -18.58 33.27 6.50
N ALA A 35 -17.50 32.67 6.93
CA ALA A 35 -16.56 33.24 7.88
C ALA A 35 -15.47 34.10 7.20
N GLY A 36 -14.60 34.67 8.02
CA GLY A 36 -13.47 35.52 7.64
C GLY A 36 -12.43 34.78 6.81
N ALA A 37 -11.40 35.49 6.37
CA ALA A 37 -10.16 34.85 5.91
C ALA A 37 -9.07 35.49 6.74
N ASP A 38 -8.65 34.79 7.79
CA ASP A 38 -8.01 35.31 8.97
C ASP A 38 -6.53 34.91 9.04
N SER A 39 -5.78 35.66 9.84
CA SER A 39 -4.36 35.40 10.09
C SER A 39 -4.11 35.36 11.60
N ILE A 40 -3.73 34.20 12.12
CA ILE A 40 -3.65 33.95 13.57
C ILE A 40 -2.27 33.39 13.92
N HIS A 41 -1.59 34.00 14.89
CA HIS A 41 -0.30 33.55 15.41
C HIS A 41 -0.43 33.22 16.91
N GLY A 42 0.01 32.03 17.36
CA GLY A 42 0.00 31.64 18.77
C GLY A 42 1.16 32.22 19.58
N TYR A 43 2.37 32.13 19.05
CA TYR A 43 3.65 32.49 19.70
C TYR A 43 4.15 31.46 20.70
N ILE A 44 3.97 31.64 22.01
CA ILE A 44 4.62 30.75 23.01
C ILE A 44 3.59 30.19 23.98
N GLY A 45 3.71 28.89 24.21
CA GLY A 45 2.97 28.13 25.19
C GLY A 45 1.75 27.48 24.58
N ALA A 46 1.42 26.26 25.02
CA ALA A 46 0.35 25.43 24.44
C ALA A 46 -0.97 26.16 24.13
N ASP A 47 -1.14 26.57 22.88
CA ASP A 47 -2.18 27.43 22.36
C ASP A 47 -3.31 26.65 21.70
N TYR A 48 -4.49 27.29 21.64
CA TYR A 48 -5.64 26.80 20.89
C TYR A 48 -6.06 27.82 19.85
N LEU A 49 -5.83 27.52 18.58
CA LEU A 49 -6.18 28.38 17.46
C LEU A 49 -7.42 27.82 16.75
N TYR A 50 -8.38 28.71 16.46
CA TYR A 50 -9.57 28.43 15.67
C TYR A 50 -9.64 29.50 14.58
N GLY A 51 -9.48 29.14 13.31
CA GLY A 51 -9.49 30.14 12.25
C GLY A 51 -10.79 30.92 12.19
N ASP A 52 -11.92 30.27 12.46
CA ASP A 52 -13.21 30.96 12.52
C ASP A 52 -13.87 30.93 13.89
N ALA A 53 -14.34 29.74 14.28
CA ALA A 53 -15.44 29.62 15.20
C ALA A 53 -15.33 28.41 16.11
N ARG A 54 -15.93 28.47 17.29
CA ARG A 54 -16.03 27.24 18.11
C ARG A 54 -16.95 26.19 17.47
N THR A 55 -17.93 26.58 16.67
CA THR A 55 -18.83 25.64 15.99
C THR A 55 -19.33 26.20 14.67
N LEU A 56 -19.25 25.39 13.61
CA LEU A 56 -19.90 25.61 12.32
C LEU A 56 -21.05 24.61 12.15
N ARG A 57 -22.21 25.10 11.73
CA ARG A 57 -23.39 24.23 11.54
C ARG A 57 -24.34 24.75 10.47
N LEU A 58 -25.33 23.93 10.12
CA LEU A 58 -26.28 24.18 9.04
C LEU A 58 -25.56 24.36 7.71
N THR A 59 -25.63 25.53 7.09
CA THR A 59 -24.96 25.81 5.80
C THR A 59 -23.82 26.82 5.97
N ALA A 60 -23.23 26.90 7.17
CA ALA A 60 -22.09 27.78 7.42
C ALA A 60 -20.89 27.34 6.58
N ARG A 61 -20.01 28.29 6.25
CA ARG A 61 -18.79 28.02 5.51
C ARG A 61 -17.60 28.60 6.26
N GLY A 62 -16.57 27.77 6.33
CA GLY A 62 -15.24 28.06 6.80
C GLY A 62 -14.57 29.22 6.05
N GLY A 63 -13.50 29.70 6.64
CA GLY A 63 -12.67 30.77 6.17
C GLY A 63 -11.68 30.31 5.09
N ALA A 64 -10.59 31.03 4.93
CA ALA A 64 -9.45 30.56 4.14
C ALA A 64 -8.24 31.15 4.83
N ASP A 65 -7.85 30.47 5.89
CA ASP A 65 -7.13 31.05 6.99
C ASP A 65 -5.64 30.73 6.91
N SER A 66 -4.86 31.49 7.65
CA SER A 66 -3.41 31.28 7.77
C SER A 66 -3.06 31.30 9.25
N LEU A 67 -2.64 30.15 9.76
CA LEU A 67 -2.47 29.90 11.18
C LEU A 67 -1.03 29.44 11.46
N TRP A 68 -0.36 30.11 12.39
CA TRP A 68 0.97 29.77 12.88
C TRP A 68 0.86 29.42 14.36
N ALA A 69 1.18 28.19 14.73
CA ALA A 69 1.07 27.72 16.10
C ALA A 69 2.14 28.40 16.96
N GLY A 70 3.42 28.19 16.65
CA GLY A 70 4.52 28.92 17.25
C GLY A 70 5.51 28.01 17.95
N PHE A 71 5.53 28.09 19.27
CA PHE A 71 6.42 27.33 20.13
C PHE A 71 5.60 26.60 21.20
N ASP A 72 6.06 25.38 21.54
CA ASP A 72 5.41 24.43 22.46
C ASP A 72 4.28 23.64 21.77
N GLY A 73 3.74 22.62 22.44
CA GLY A 73 2.72 21.76 21.83
C GLY A 73 1.33 22.40 21.76
N ASP A 74 0.94 22.78 20.56
CA ASP A 74 -0.26 23.54 20.25
C ASP A 74 -1.39 22.68 19.65
N THR A 75 -2.57 23.28 19.52
CA THR A 75 -3.69 22.67 18.80
C THR A 75 -4.39 23.68 17.92
N VAL A 76 -4.37 23.42 16.61
CA VAL A 76 -4.87 24.34 15.59
C VAL A 76 -6.01 23.69 14.83
N TYR A 77 -7.13 24.41 14.70
CA TYR A 77 -8.26 24.06 13.84
C TYR A 77 -8.37 25.15 12.77
N GLY A 78 -8.25 24.79 11.50
CA GLY A 78 -8.33 25.78 10.42
C GLY A 78 -9.65 26.51 10.40
N ASP A 79 -10.77 25.85 10.74
CA ASP A 79 -12.05 26.53 10.91
C ASP A 79 -12.58 26.50 12.35
N ALA A 80 -12.84 25.29 12.86
CA ALA A 80 -13.71 25.15 14.02
C ALA A 80 -13.51 23.91 14.86
N TYR A 81 -13.88 23.95 16.14
CA TYR A 81 -13.86 22.74 16.95
C TYR A 81 -14.83 21.65 16.45
N SER A 82 -15.98 22.05 15.89
CA SER A 82 -17.02 21.11 15.44
C SER A 82 -17.80 21.63 14.25
N MET A 83 -18.00 20.74 13.28
CA MET A 83 -18.76 20.94 12.05
C MET A 83 -19.89 19.93 11.95
N SER A 84 -21.08 20.41 11.56
CA SER A 84 -22.27 19.55 11.45
C SER A 84 -23.25 20.00 10.37
N TYR A 85 -24.18 19.10 10.02
CA TYR A 85 -25.22 19.29 9.00
C TYR A 85 -24.65 19.39 7.59
N SER A 86 -24.59 20.59 7.00
CA SER A 86 -24.08 20.81 5.64
C SER A 86 -23.04 21.93 5.65
N ALA A 87 -22.37 22.11 6.80
CA ALA A 87 -21.29 23.07 6.94
C ALA A 87 -20.12 22.64 6.06
N ARG A 88 -19.35 23.62 5.60
CA ARG A 88 -18.19 23.37 4.74
C ARG A 88 -16.95 23.99 5.33
N GLY A 89 -15.86 23.28 5.15
CA GLY A 89 -14.51 23.66 5.49
C GLY A 89 -13.99 24.84 4.69
N GLY A 90 -12.93 25.44 5.19
CA GLY A 90 -12.14 26.49 4.58
C GLY A 90 -11.19 25.96 3.52
N ALA A 91 -10.09 26.66 3.25
CA ALA A 91 -8.99 26.15 2.44
C ALA A 91 -7.74 26.77 3.05
N ASP A 92 -7.26 26.11 4.08
CA ASP A 92 -6.47 26.72 5.13
C ASP A 92 -4.99 26.40 4.97
N ARG A 93 -4.16 27.25 5.56
CA ARG A 93 -2.72 27.02 5.66
C ARG A 93 -2.33 27.05 7.12
N ILE A 94 -1.72 25.96 7.58
CA ILE A 94 -1.40 25.76 8.99
C ILE A 94 0.08 25.38 9.10
N TRP A 95 0.78 26.08 9.98
CA TRP A 95 2.17 25.81 10.35
C TRP A 95 2.23 25.48 11.84
N GLY A 96 2.73 24.30 12.20
CA GLY A 96 3.04 23.94 13.59
C GLY A 96 4.22 24.74 14.11
N GLU A 97 5.30 24.79 13.31
CA GLU A 97 6.57 25.43 13.64
C GLU A 97 7.41 24.61 14.63
N TYR A 98 7.29 24.82 15.94
CA TYR A 98 8.13 24.14 16.94
C TYR A 98 7.30 23.57 18.09
N GLY A 99 7.42 22.27 18.32
CA GLY A 99 6.78 21.59 19.43
C GLY A 99 5.93 20.42 18.96
N TYR A 100 5.30 19.71 19.90
CA TYR A 100 4.46 18.57 19.57
C TYR A 100 3.03 19.01 19.25
N ASP A 101 2.76 19.31 17.99
CA ASP A 101 1.55 19.97 17.54
C ASP A 101 0.45 19.03 17.05
N LYS A 102 -0.79 19.54 17.10
CA LYS A 102 -1.98 18.90 16.53
C LYS A 102 -2.68 19.84 15.59
N LEU A 103 -2.55 19.56 14.30
CA LEU A 103 -3.07 20.41 13.23
C LEU A 103 -4.28 19.72 12.59
N TYR A 104 -5.42 20.40 12.56
CA TYR A 104 -6.63 19.96 11.87
C TYR A 104 -6.96 20.98 10.80
N GLY A 105 -6.99 20.59 9.52
CA GLY A 105 -7.27 21.54 8.45
C GLY A 105 -8.64 22.19 8.58
N ASP A 106 -9.65 21.47 9.05
CA ASP A 106 -10.95 22.09 9.35
C ASP A 106 -11.31 22.05 10.84
N ALA A 107 -11.51 20.85 11.38
CA ALA A 107 -12.24 20.70 12.62
C ALA A 107 -12.00 19.42 13.39
N ARG A 108 -12.08 19.48 14.73
CA ARG A 108 -11.97 18.25 15.53
C ARG A 108 -13.03 17.20 15.16
N THR A 109 -14.24 17.60 14.83
CA THR A 109 -15.35 16.68 14.57
C THR A 109 -16.19 17.13 13.38
N MET A 110 -16.45 16.21 12.46
CA MET A 110 -17.30 16.42 11.28
C MET A 110 -18.42 15.37 11.24
N SER A 111 -19.66 15.83 10.98
CA SER A 111 -20.84 14.97 11.00
C SER A 111 -21.97 15.48 10.10
N GLY A 112 -22.86 14.57 9.70
CA GLY A 112 -23.91 14.87 8.74
C GLY A 112 -23.37 14.81 7.31
N SER A 113 -23.65 15.82 6.50
CA SER A 113 -23.17 15.99 5.13
C SER A 113 -22.19 17.17 5.04
N THR A 114 -21.33 17.30 6.04
CA THR A 114 -20.23 18.26 6.04
C THR A 114 -19.25 17.96 4.91
N ARG A 115 -18.52 18.97 4.47
CA ARG A 115 -17.44 18.82 3.51
C ARG A 115 -16.20 19.49 4.04
N GLY A 116 -15.09 18.81 3.96
CA GLY A 116 -13.81 19.37 4.35
C GLY A 116 -13.27 20.38 3.36
N GLY A 117 -12.18 21.02 3.77
CA GLY A 117 -11.45 22.03 3.05
C GLY A 117 -10.57 21.48 1.94
N ALA A 118 -9.54 22.21 1.58
CA ALA A 118 -8.48 21.72 0.70
C ALA A 118 -7.21 22.37 1.22
N ASP A 119 -6.65 21.72 2.21
CA ASP A 119 -5.83 22.36 3.23
C ASP A 119 -4.35 22.05 3.03
N LYS A 120 -3.51 22.91 3.60
CA LYS A 120 -2.06 22.74 3.59
C LYS A 120 -1.53 22.81 5.00
N LEU A 121 -1.01 21.69 5.48
CA LEU A 121 -0.49 21.56 6.83
C LEU A 121 1.01 21.27 6.77
N TYR A 122 1.76 21.99 7.60
CA TYR A 122 3.20 21.84 7.77
C TYR A 122 3.46 21.59 9.25
N GLY A 123 4.01 20.42 9.61
CA GLY A 123 4.38 20.07 10.98
C GLY A 123 5.48 21.00 11.47
N GLY A 124 6.67 20.85 10.89
CA GLY A 124 7.82 21.71 11.15
C GLY A 124 8.93 20.93 11.81
N TYR A 125 9.07 21.12 13.13
CA TYR A 125 10.06 20.45 13.95
C TYR A 125 9.38 19.74 15.12
N ASP A 126 9.99 18.66 15.59
CA ASP A 126 9.43 17.74 16.59
C ASP A 126 8.30 16.86 16.04
N ASN A 127 7.79 15.94 16.86
CA ASN A 127 6.88 14.88 16.41
C ASN A 127 5.41 15.34 16.37
N ASP A 128 4.90 15.64 15.18
CA ASP A 128 3.60 16.24 14.99
C ASP A 128 2.50 15.26 14.59
N MET A 129 1.26 15.72 14.77
CA MET A 129 0.06 15.04 14.29
C MET A 129 -0.76 15.94 13.39
N LEU A 130 -0.84 15.58 12.12
CA LEU A 130 -1.56 16.33 11.09
C LEU A 130 -2.81 15.56 10.66
N PHE A 131 -3.93 16.25 10.56
CA PHE A 131 -5.21 15.74 10.05
C PHE A 131 -5.68 16.71 8.97
N GLY A 132 -5.80 16.28 7.71
CA GLY A 132 -6.18 17.21 6.64
C GLY A 132 -7.55 17.83 6.87
N ASP A 133 -8.50 17.11 7.47
CA ASP A 133 -9.76 17.71 7.91
C ASP A 133 -9.97 17.63 9.42
N ALA A 134 -9.97 16.42 10.00
CA ALA A 134 -10.61 16.21 11.30
C ALA A 134 -10.07 15.09 12.19
N TYR A 135 -10.45 15.09 13.47
CA TYR A 135 -10.20 13.90 14.30
C TYR A 135 -11.21 12.78 14.02
N THR A 136 -12.49 13.13 13.80
CA THR A 136 -13.52 12.12 13.47
C THR A 136 -14.46 12.64 12.40
N MET A 137 -14.71 11.79 11.40
CA MET A 137 -15.72 11.98 10.36
C MET A 137 -16.77 10.87 10.42
N SER A 138 -18.03 11.25 10.24
CA SER A 138 -19.15 10.33 10.37
C SER A 138 -20.32 10.68 9.46
N SER A 139 -21.29 9.77 9.38
CA SER A 139 -22.50 9.93 8.58
C SER A 139 -22.21 9.94 7.08
N THR A 140 -22.24 11.10 6.42
CA THR A 140 -21.97 11.29 5.00
C THR A 140 -20.98 12.45 4.80
N ALA A 141 -20.15 12.72 5.81
CA ALA A 141 -19.10 13.70 5.72
C ALA A 141 -18.15 13.30 4.58
N ILE A 142 -17.66 14.29 3.85
CA ILE A 142 -16.69 14.10 2.77
C ILE A 142 -15.47 14.91 3.17
N GLY A 143 -14.30 14.31 3.08
CA GLY A 143 -13.06 14.99 3.37
C GLY A 143 -12.55 15.85 2.22
N GLY A 144 -11.43 16.49 2.47
CA GLY A 144 -10.80 17.48 1.63
C GLY A 144 -10.00 16.89 0.48
N SER A 145 -9.04 17.64 -0.01
CA SER A 145 -8.01 17.14 -0.92
C SER A 145 -6.74 17.87 -0.52
N ASP A 146 -6.05 17.29 0.43
CA ASP A 146 -5.18 18.01 1.33
C ASP A 146 -3.71 17.77 0.98
N SER A 147 -2.86 18.65 1.47
CA SER A 147 -1.41 18.52 1.33
C SER A 147 -0.76 18.64 2.71
N LEU A 148 -0.23 17.52 3.19
CA LEU A 148 0.36 17.41 4.51
C LEU A 148 1.86 17.14 4.38
N TYR A 149 2.65 17.90 5.14
CA TYR A 149 4.10 17.80 5.17
C TYR A 149 4.54 17.66 6.64
N GLY A 150 5.15 16.54 7.02
CA GLY A 150 5.75 16.36 8.35
C GLY A 150 6.99 17.24 8.53
N GLU A 151 7.85 17.20 7.50
CA GLU A 151 9.11 17.95 7.37
C GLU A 151 10.28 17.31 8.14
N SER A 152 10.33 17.43 9.47
CA SER A 152 11.43 16.93 10.30
C SER A 152 10.92 16.13 11.48
N ASP A 153 11.67 15.08 11.83
CA ASP A 153 11.40 14.23 13.00
C ASP A 153 10.31 13.19 12.70
N ASN A 154 9.78 12.51 13.71
CA ASN A 154 8.91 11.35 13.50
C ASN A 154 7.44 11.75 13.61
N ASP A 155 6.81 11.99 12.47
CA ASP A 155 5.47 12.56 12.36
C ASP A 155 4.38 11.50 12.12
N THR A 156 3.14 11.93 12.30
CA THR A 156 1.97 11.14 11.96
C THR A 156 0.94 11.95 11.20
N LEU A 157 0.72 11.59 9.94
CA LEU A 157 -0.14 12.30 9.00
C LEU A 157 -1.37 11.45 8.66
N TYR A 158 -2.55 12.05 8.71
CA TYR A 158 -3.81 11.48 8.25
C TYR A 158 -4.39 12.41 7.19
N GLY A 159 -4.55 11.94 5.95
CA GLY A 159 -5.00 12.83 4.87
C GLY A 159 -6.37 13.44 5.15
N ASP A 160 -7.30 12.72 5.79
CA ASP A 160 -8.54 13.34 6.27
C ASP A 160 -8.65 13.33 7.80
N ALA A 161 -8.71 12.13 8.40
CA ALA A 161 -9.09 12.03 9.80
C ALA A 161 -8.70 10.76 10.53
N HIS A 162 -8.51 10.85 11.85
CA HIS A 162 -8.23 9.66 12.64
C HIS A 162 -9.31 8.56 12.50
N LYS A 163 -10.60 8.89 12.33
CA LYS A 163 -11.66 7.88 12.19
C LYS A 163 -12.72 8.28 11.17
N LEU A 164 -12.94 7.40 10.19
CA LEU A 164 -14.04 7.48 9.23
C LEU A 164 -15.09 6.41 9.52
N THR A 165 -16.35 6.82 9.67
CA THR A 165 -17.46 5.93 10.02
C THR A 165 -18.76 6.26 9.29
N GLY A 166 -19.71 5.33 9.31
CA GLY A 166 -20.98 5.49 8.60
C GLY A 166 -20.79 5.31 7.09
N SER A 167 -21.05 6.34 6.32
CA SER A 167 -20.80 6.45 4.89
C SER A 167 -19.98 7.70 4.58
N ALA A 168 -19.11 8.08 5.52
CA ALA A 168 -18.12 9.12 5.32
C ALA A 168 -17.15 8.68 4.21
N ARG A 169 -16.57 9.66 3.52
CA ARG A 169 -15.60 9.44 2.45
C ARG A 169 -14.39 10.29 2.71
N GLY A 170 -13.23 9.70 2.52
CA GLY A 170 -11.99 10.45 2.50
C GLY A 170 -11.75 11.18 1.19
N GLY A 171 -10.62 11.86 1.17
CA GLY A 171 -10.20 12.86 0.22
C GLY A 171 -9.43 12.30 -0.94
N ALA A 172 -8.51 13.09 -1.47
CA ALA A 172 -7.54 12.65 -2.46
C ALA A 172 -6.28 13.45 -2.17
N ASP A 173 -5.42 12.85 -1.35
CA ASP A 173 -4.51 13.59 -0.51
C ASP A 173 -3.06 13.38 -0.94
N LEU A 174 -2.24 14.39 -0.64
CA LEU A 174 -0.80 14.35 -0.87
C LEU A 174 -0.08 14.44 0.47
N LEU A 175 0.57 13.35 0.86
CA LEU A 175 1.34 13.27 2.10
C LEU A 175 2.83 13.12 1.80
N SER A 176 3.65 13.78 2.60
CA SER A 176 5.12 13.69 2.60
C SER A 176 5.58 13.65 4.06
N GLY A 177 6.25 12.57 4.44
CA GLY A 177 6.82 12.40 5.80
C GLY A 177 7.96 13.38 6.00
N GLY A 178 8.99 13.25 5.19
CA GLY A 178 10.13 14.16 5.18
C GLY A 178 11.39 13.47 5.64
N ASN A 179 11.88 13.79 6.83
CA ASN A 179 13.07 13.14 7.37
C ASN A 179 12.73 12.43 8.67
N HIS A 180 13.31 11.24 8.85
CA HIS A 180 13.14 10.30 9.97
C HIS A 180 11.93 9.39 9.79
N GLU A 181 11.51 8.70 10.87
CA GLU A 181 10.57 7.59 10.77
C GLU A 181 9.13 8.09 10.89
N ASP A 182 8.40 8.11 9.78
CA ASP A 182 7.06 8.68 9.68
C ASP A 182 5.96 7.64 9.55
N LYS A 183 4.74 8.06 9.91
CA LYS A 183 3.51 7.27 9.71
C LYS A 183 2.51 8.04 8.88
N LEU A 184 2.25 7.57 7.68
CA LEU A 184 1.31 8.18 6.76
C LEU A 184 0.09 7.27 6.61
N TYR A 185 -1.10 7.87 6.70
CA TYR A 185 -2.38 7.24 6.41
C TYR A 185 -3.07 8.12 5.37
N GLY A 186 -3.33 7.62 4.16
CA GLY A 186 -3.91 8.48 3.11
C GLY A 186 -5.26 9.02 3.51
N ASP A 187 -6.11 8.28 4.23
CA ASP A 187 -7.30 8.87 4.84
C ASP A 187 -7.22 8.91 6.37
N ALA A 188 -6.96 7.75 7.00
CA ALA A 188 -7.37 7.57 8.39
C ALA A 188 -6.63 6.51 9.21
N TYR A 189 -6.75 6.59 10.54
CA TYR A 189 -6.33 5.44 11.35
C TYR A 189 -7.29 4.24 11.19
N SER A 190 -8.58 4.50 11.00
CA SER A 190 -9.58 3.44 10.85
C SER A 190 -10.76 3.82 9.97
N LEU A 191 -11.06 2.96 9.00
CA LEU A 191 -12.27 2.97 8.18
C LEU A 191 -13.24 1.90 8.65
N ALA A 192 -14.48 2.29 8.93
CA ALA A 192 -15.49 1.35 9.39
C ALA A 192 -16.89 1.62 8.81
N SER A 193 -17.78 0.64 8.98
CA SER A 193 -19.14 0.66 8.43
C SER A 193 -19.13 0.57 6.90
N ARG A 194 -19.46 1.65 6.20
CA ARG A 194 -19.42 1.81 4.74
C ARG A 194 -18.60 3.04 4.37
N ALA A 195 -17.60 3.35 5.19
CA ALA A 195 -16.65 4.40 4.87
C ALA A 195 -15.87 4.00 3.62
N VAL A 196 -15.49 4.99 2.82
CA VAL A 196 -14.72 4.79 1.59
C VAL A 196 -13.50 5.65 1.69
N GLY A 197 -12.33 5.08 1.43
CA GLY A 197 -11.08 5.81 1.35
C GLY A 197 -10.91 6.55 0.04
N GLY A 198 -9.81 7.28 -0.03
CA GLY A 198 -9.49 8.30 -1.01
C GLY A 198 -8.83 7.74 -2.25
N THR A 199 -8.06 8.58 -2.92
CA THR A 199 -7.07 8.12 -3.91
C THR A 199 -5.84 8.97 -3.68
N ASP A 200 -4.88 8.41 -2.99
CA ASP A 200 -3.89 9.19 -2.27
C ASP A 200 -2.50 9.00 -2.85
N THR A 201 -1.63 9.97 -2.57
CA THR A 201 -0.22 9.90 -2.91
C THR A 201 0.62 10.13 -1.66
N LEU A 202 1.29 9.10 -1.21
CA LEU A 202 2.11 9.09 -0.02
C LEU A 202 3.59 8.96 -0.41
N ASN A 203 4.44 9.81 0.18
CA ASN A 203 5.89 9.70 0.05
C ASN A 203 6.50 9.66 1.47
N GLY A 204 7.20 8.58 1.81
CA GLY A 204 7.96 8.48 3.06
C GLY A 204 9.15 9.43 3.08
N ASP A 205 9.80 9.55 1.92
CA ASP A 205 11.00 10.36 1.67
C ASP A 205 12.26 9.72 2.28
N SER A 206 12.62 10.04 3.52
CA SER A 206 13.84 9.49 4.13
C SER A 206 13.62 9.06 5.57
N GLY A 207 14.01 7.83 5.87
CA GLY A 207 13.80 7.22 7.17
C GLY A 207 13.15 5.86 6.99
N GLU A 208 12.92 5.14 8.09
CA GLU A 208 12.20 3.86 8.02
C GLU A 208 10.71 4.14 8.22
N ASP A 209 9.98 4.28 7.12
CA ASP A 209 8.62 4.81 7.10
C ASP A 209 7.55 3.71 7.05
N ILE A 210 6.36 4.06 7.51
CA ILE A 210 5.19 3.20 7.42
C ILE A 210 4.04 3.93 6.73
N LEU A 211 3.67 3.45 5.54
CA LEU A 211 2.63 4.04 4.70
C LEU A 211 1.43 3.11 4.60
N TYR A 212 0.23 3.62 4.84
CA TYR A 212 -1.05 2.98 4.57
C TYR A 212 -1.80 3.83 3.57
N GLY A 213 -2.12 3.31 2.38
CA GLY A 213 -2.80 4.12 1.36
C GLY A 213 -4.15 4.63 1.84
N ASP A 214 -4.94 3.82 2.56
CA ASP A 214 -6.13 4.35 3.24
C ASP A 214 -5.93 4.47 4.75
N ALA A 215 -5.74 3.32 5.41
CA ALA A 215 -5.87 3.26 6.86
C ALA A 215 -5.26 2.04 7.53
N ARG A 216 -4.90 2.20 8.81
CA ARG A 216 -4.42 1.06 9.60
C ARG A 216 -5.42 -0.11 9.64
N SER A 217 -6.72 0.18 9.73
CA SER A 217 -7.73 -0.88 9.83
C SER A 217 -8.98 -0.54 9.04
N LEU A 218 -9.32 -1.44 8.12
CA LEU A 218 -10.56 -1.44 7.36
C LEU A 218 -11.46 -2.56 7.88
N ILE A 219 -12.69 -2.23 8.29
CA ILE A 219 -13.62 -3.21 8.87
C ILE A 219 -15.07 -3.03 8.43
N ASN A 220 -15.84 -4.11 8.55
CA ASN A 220 -17.25 -4.23 8.16
C ASN A 220 -17.45 -4.26 6.65
N SER A 221 -17.76 -3.13 6.03
CA SER A 221 -18.01 -3.00 4.59
C SER A 221 -17.35 -1.73 4.07
N ALA A 222 -16.20 -1.38 4.66
CA ALA A 222 -15.37 -0.30 4.17
C ALA A 222 -14.78 -0.66 2.80
N THR A 223 -14.40 0.36 2.05
CA THR A 223 -13.76 0.21 0.74
C THR A 223 -12.50 1.07 0.73
N GLY A 224 -11.39 0.49 0.31
CA GLY A 224 -10.14 1.19 0.11
C GLY A 224 -10.06 1.95 -1.21
N GLY A 225 -9.04 2.80 -1.28
CA GLY A 225 -8.68 3.73 -2.33
C GLY A 225 -7.74 3.12 -3.35
N ALA A 226 -7.46 3.84 -4.43
CA ALA A 226 -6.45 3.42 -5.41
C ALA A 226 -5.27 4.38 -5.34
N ASP A 227 -4.20 3.91 -4.71
CA ASP A 227 -3.20 4.77 -4.10
C ASP A 227 -1.83 4.64 -4.74
N ILE A 228 -0.99 5.65 -4.50
CA ILE A 228 0.40 5.68 -4.94
C ILE A 228 1.29 5.89 -3.71
N LEU A 229 2.02 4.85 -3.34
CA LEU A 229 2.92 4.87 -2.19
C LEU A 229 4.37 4.81 -2.67
N LYS A 230 5.21 5.69 -2.13
CA LYS A 230 6.66 5.65 -2.33
C LYS A 230 7.36 5.64 -0.98
N GLY A 231 8.13 4.59 -0.68
CA GLY A 231 8.94 4.53 0.54
C GLY A 231 10.01 5.60 0.50
N GLY A 232 10.93 5.45 -0.46
CA GLY A 232 11.95 6.46 -0.75
C GLY A 232 13.32 5.95 -0.39
N SER A 233 13.85 6.35 0.76
CA SER A 233 15.18 5.92 1.20
C SER A 233 15.16 5.34 2.59
N SER A 234 15.87 4.22 2.75
CA SER A 234 15.92 3.33 3.93
C SER A 234 14.88 2.22 3.83
N GLU A 235 14.72 1.42 4.88
CA GLU A 235 13.87 0.22 4.85
C GLU A 235 12.43 0.60 5.22
N ASP A 236 11.53 0.54 4.26
CA ASP A 236 10.16 1.03 4.39
C ASP A 236 9.12 -0.11 4.42
N ALA A 237 7.97 0.16 5.04
CA ALA A 237 6.81 -0.74 5.05
C ALA A 237 5.58 -0.08 4.42
N LEU A 238 5.17 -0.56 3.26
CA LEU A 238 4.06 -0.04 2.46
C LEU A 238 2.89 -1.02 2.45
N TYR A 239 1.69 -0.50 2.70
CA TYR A 239 0.42 -1.23 2.63
C TYR A 239 -0.51 -0.43 1.71
N GLY A 240 -0.91 -0.98 0.55
CA GLY A 240 -1.73 -0.24 -0.40
C GLY A 240 -3.05 0.20 0.22
N ASP A 241 -3.80 -0.67 0.90
CA ASP A 241 -4.94 -0.22 1.71
C ASP A 241 -4.56 -0.02 3.19
N GLY A 242 -4.14 -1.10 3.88
CA GLY A 242 -4.16 -1.09 5.33
C GLY A 242 -3.58 -2.28 6.09
N TYR A 243 -3.19 -2.10 7.35
CA TYR A 243 -2.61 -3.21 8.13
C TYR A 243 -3.58 -4.40 8.31
N SER A 244 -4.88 -4.16 8.45
CA SER A 244 -5.86 -5.23 8.66
C SER A 244 -7.19 -4.95 7.99
N MET A 245 -7.61 -5.87 7.14
CA MET A 245 -8.90 -5.88 6.44
C MET A 245 -9.75 -7.07 6.90
N ARG A 246 -10.98 -6.82 7.34
CA ARG A 246 -11.88 -7.87 7.87
C ARG A 246 -13.34 -7.66 7.53
N ASN A 247 -14.10 -8.76 7.54
CA ASN A 247 -15.51 -8.88 7.18
C ASN A 247 -15.76 -8.84 5.66
N PHE A 248 -16.29 -7.73 5.13
CA PHE A 248 -16.69 -7.57 3.72
C PHE A 248 -16.00 -6.35 3.12
N VAL A 249 -14.73 -6.14 3.48
CA VAL A 249 -13.93 -5.03 2.94
C VAL A 249 -13.54 -5.35 1.50
N ILE A 250 -13.43 -4.30 0.69
CA ILE A 250 -12.91 -4.35 -0.67
C ILE A 250 -11.70 -3.41 -0.70
N GLY A 251 -10.53 -3.91 -1.06
CA GLY A 251 -9.34 -3.11 -1.33
C GLY A 251 -9.41 -2.38 -2.65
N GLY A 252 -8.49 -1.46 -2.89
CA GLY A 252 -8.32 -0.84 -4.21
C GLY A 252 -7.08 -1.34 -4.95
N GLY A 253 -6.82 -0.74 -6.12
CA GLY A 253 -5.74 -1.19 -7.00
C GLY A 253 -4.58 -0.23 -6.94
N ASP A 254 -3.49 -0.66 -6.33
CA ASP A 254 -2.47 0.23 -5.79
C ASP A 254 -1.14 0.19 -6.55
N LYS A 255 -0.34 1.24 -6.34
CA LYS A 255 1.01 1.36 -6.90
C LYS A 255 2.02 1.64 -5.81
N LEU A 256 2.85 0.65 -5.53
CA LEU A 256 3.85 0.71 -4.46
C LEU A 256 5.25 0.72 -5.07
N TYR A 257 6.06 1.66 -4.61
CA TYR A 257 7.46 1.83 -4.98
C TYR A 257 8.30 1.79 -3.70
N GLY A 258 9.12 0.74 -3.52
CA GLY A 258 9.96 0.59 -2.33
C GLY A 258 11.00 1.71 -2.24
N GLY A 259 11.77 1.87 -3.31
CA GLY A 259 12.81 2.88 -3.38
C GLY A 259 14.19 2.25 -3.24
N SER A 260 14.94 2.77 -2.26
CA SER A 260 16.28 2.29 -1.99
C SER A 260 16.36 1.65 -0.63
N SER A 261 16.79 0.38 -0.60
CA SER A 261 17.06 -0.50 0.55
C SER A 261 16.11 -1.71 0.56
N ASN A 262 16.05 -2.44 1.68
CA ASN A 262 15.27 -3.67 1.74
C ASN A 262 13.86 -3.33 2.20
N ASP A 263 12.92 -3.22 1.26
CA ASP A 263 11.57 -2.77 1.57
C ASP A 263 10.57 -3.93 1.68
N LEU A 264 9.47 -3.65 2.38
CA LEU A 264 8.36 -4.57 2.61
C LEU A 264 7.08 -3.98 2.02
N LEU A 265 6.58 -4.59 0.95
CA LEU A 265 5.42 -4.11 0.21
C LEU A 265 4.27 -5.12 0.30
N TYR A 266 3.08 -4.63 0.64
CA TYR A 266 1.81 -5.35 0.60
C TYR A 266 0.86 -4.58 -0.32
N GLY A 267 0.42 -5.17 -1.44
CA GLY A 267 -0.50 -4.46 -2.33
C GLY A 267 -1.82 -4.11 -1.63
N ASP A 268 -2.31 -4.94 -0.72
CA ASP A 268 -3.43 -4.56 0.15
C ASP A 268 -3.01 -4.37 1.61
N ALA A 269 -2.63 -5.46 2.29
CA ALA A 269 -2.68 -5.52 3.75
C ALA A 269 -1.76 -6.53 4.44
N TYR A 270 -1.44 -6.31 5.71
CA TYR A 270 -0.76 -7.37 6.48
C TYR A 270 -1.68 -8.58 6.68
N THR A 271 -2.99 -8.37 6.93
CA THR A 271 -3.95 -9.46 7.14
C THR A 271 -5.26 -9.20 6.43
N MET A 272 -5.72 -10.19 5.67
CA MET A 272 -7.05 -10.26 5.08
C MET A 272 -7.81 -11.45 5.65
N ALA A 273 -9.03 -11.24 6.13
CA ALA A 273 -9.86 -12.32 6.66
C ALA A 273 -11.34 -12.14 6.38
N ASP A 274 -12.08 -13.25 6.46
CA ASP A 274 -13.53 -13.36 6.23
C ASP A 274 -13.88 -13.37 4.74
N TYR A 275 -14.45 -12.31 4.20
CA TYR A 275 -14.90 -12.19 2.80
C TYR A 275 -14.26 -10.97 2.13
N VAL A 276 -13.03 -10.66 2.51
CA VAL A 276 -12.26 -9.55 1.95
C VAL A 276 -11.93 -9.83 0.50
N ILE A 277 -12.01 -8.81 -0.33
CA ILE A 277 -11.55 -8.85 -1.72
C ILE A 277 -10.41 -7.85 -1.83
N GLY A 278 -9.27 -8.32 -2.31
CA GLY A 278 -8.09 -7.52 -2.56
C GLY A 278 -8.12 -6.75 -3.87
N GLY A 279 -7.01 -6.07 -4.10
CA GLY A 279 -6.72 -5.15 -5.18
C GLY A 279 -6.35 -5.80 -6.50
N ALA A 280 -5.64 -5.06 -7.33
CA ALA A 280 -4.97 -5.57 -8.51
C ALA A 280 -3.79 -4.64 -8.72
N ASP A 281 -2.65 -5.05 -8.20
CA ASP A 281 -1.67 -4.12 -7.69
C ASP A 281 -0.40 -4.15 -8.51
N PHE A 282 0.34 -3.04 -8.42
CA PHE A 282 1.63 -2.89 -9.04
C PHE A 282 2.68 -2.60 -7.98
N LEU A 283 3.61 -3.54 -7.79
CA LEU A 283 4.66 -3.46 -6.79
C LEU A 283 6.03 -3.43 -7.46
N TYR A 284 6.84 -2.42 -7.13
CA TYR A 284 8.19 -2.23 -7.64
C TYR A 284 9.19 -2.08 -6.49
N GLY A 285 9.98 -3.12 -6.23
CA GLY A 285 10.99 -3.14 -5.16
C GLY A 285 12.25 -2.31 -5.45
N GLU A 286 12.49 -1.96 -6.72
CA GLU A 286 13.62 -1.13 -7.17
C GLU A 286 15.03 -1.65 -6.78
N SER A 287 15.55 -1.31 -5.62
CA SER A 287 16.92 -1.68 -5.23
C SER A 287 17.02 -2.17 -3.81
N GLY A 288 17.63 -3.33 -3.60
CA GLY A 288 17.77 -3.95 -2.28
C GLY A 288 17.23 -5.37 -2.29
N ASN A 289 17.14 -6.01 -1.13
CA ASN A 289 16.60 -7.35 -1.01
C ASN A 289 15.18 -7.23 -0.44
N ASN A 290 14.21 -7.09 -1.32
CA ASN A 290 12.85 -6.69 -0.98
C ASN A 290 11.96 -7.92 -0.72
N ILE A 291 10.85 -7.69 -0.02
CA ILE A 291 9.77 -8.66 0.11
C ILE A 291 8.47 -8.02 -0.38
N LEU A 292 7.89 -8.61 -1.43
CA LEU A 292 6.67 -8.15 -2.06
C LEU A 292 5.57 -9.21 -1.90
N TYR A 293 4.41 -8.79 -1.44
CA TYR A 293 3.16 -9.57 -1.43
C TYR A 293 2.16 -8.82 -2.29
N GLY A 294 1.64 -9.43 -3.35
CA GLY A 294 0.65 -8.75 -4.19
C GLY A 294 -0.59 -8.36 -3.41
N ASP A 295 -1.05 -9.18 -2.47
CA ASP A 295 -2.09 -8.75 -1.52
C ASP A 295 -1.57 -8.63 -0.08
N ALA A 296 -1.22 -9.76 0.55
CA ALA A 296 -1.12 -9.80 2.00
C ALA A 296 -0.12 -10.79 2.62
N TYR A 297 0.32 -10.53 3.86
CA TYR A 297 1.11 -11.55 4.56
C TYR A 297 0.30 -12.83 4.82
N SER A 298 -0.97 -12.69 5.19
CA SER A 298 -1.84 -13.84 5.49
C SER A 298 -3.29 -13.57 5.10
N MET A 299 -3.83 -14.52 4.33
CA MET A 299 -5.22 -14.54 3.88
C MET A 299 -5.95 -15.73 4.52
N ALA A 300 -7.20 -15.49 4.95
CA ALA A 300 -8.00 -16.49 5.65
C ALA A 300 -9.52 -16.32 5.39
N GLY A 301 -10.29 -17.36 5.73
CA GLY A 301 -11.71 -17.41 5.45
C GLY A 301 -11.97 -17.69 3.96
N ALA A 302 -12.76 -16.83 3.33
CA ALA A 302 -13.08 -16.83 1.91
C ALA A 302 -12.60 -15.54 1.24
N SER A 303 -11.46 -15.00 1.70
CA SER A 303 -10.83 -13.85 1.08
C SER A 303 -10.34 -14.19 -0.34
N ILE A 304 -10.30 -13.18 -1.20
CA ILE A 304 -9.90 -13.32 -2.61
C ILE A 304 -8.82 -12.28 -2.87
N GLY A 305 -7.70 -12.72 -3.43
CA GLY A 305 -6.59 -11.89 -3.86
C GLY A 305 -6.78 -11.25 -5.23
N GLY A 306 -5.83 -10.41 -5.58
CA GLY A 306 -5.75 -9.60 -6.79
C GLY A 306 -5.16 -10.32 -7.99
N ASN A 307 -4.99 -9.60 -9.10
CA ASN A 307 -4.14 -10.09 -10.20
C ASN A 307 -3.01 -9.08 -10.33
N ASP A 308 -1.84 -9.44 -9.83
CA ASP A 308 -0.85 -8.46 -9.45
C ASP A 308 0.36 -8.47 -10.39
N SER A 309 1.11 -7.38 -10.34
CA SER A 309 2.31 -7.17 -11.14
C SER A 309 3.47 -6.79 -10.24
N LEU A 310 4.33 -7.77 -9.95
CA LEU A 310 5.43 -7.65 -9.00
C LEU A 310 6.78 -7.66 -9.71
N TYR A 311 7.65 -6.76 -9.30
CA TYR A 311 8.97 -6.55 -9.90
C TYR A 311 10.03 -6.30 -8.81
N GLY A 312 10.91 -7.27 -8.56
CA GLY A 312 12.01 -7.17 -7.58
C GLY A 312 13.13 -6.22 -8.03
N SER A 313 13.48 -6.29 -9.32
CA SER A 313 14.50 -5.47 -9.99
C SER A 313 15.94 -5.79 -9.65
N THR A 314 16.52 -5.24 -8.60
CA THR A 314 17.94 -5.47 -8.26
C THR A 314 18.10 -5.89 -6.82
N GLY A 315 18.74 -7.03 -6.59
CA GLY A 315 19.07 -7.53 -5.27
C GLY A 315 18.68 -8.98 -5.11
N LYS A 316 18.25 -9.42 -3.94
CA LYS A 316 17.78 -10.79 -3.72
C LYS A 316 16.38 -10.72 -3.17
N ASP A 317 15.42 -10.69 -4.07
CA ASP A 317 14.05 -10.38 -3.73
C ASP A 317 13.26 -11.64 -3.42
N THR A 318 12.21 -11.49 -2.61
CA THR A 318 11.19 -12.52 -2.39
C THR A 318 9.84 -11.98 -2.80
N LEU A 319 9.22 -12.61 -3.80
CA LEU A 319 7.93 -12.20 -4.34
C LEU A 319 6.89 -13.31 -4.08
N TYR A 320 5.72 -12.93 -3.61
CA TYR A 320 4.53 -13.76 -3.49
C TYR A 320 3.43 -13.07 -4.30
N GLY A 321 2.86 -13.75 -5.30
CA GLY A 321 1.81 -13.14 -6.11
C GLY A 321 0.63 -12.68 -5.28
N ASP A 322 0.20 -13.44 -4.27
CA ASP A 322 -0.80 -12.97 -3.30
C ASP A 322 -0.23 -12.87 -1.89
N ALA A 323 0.22 -14.00 -1.31
CA ALA A 323 0.44 -14.06 0.13
C ALA A 323 1.53 -15.02 0.63
N MET A 324 2.04 -14.79 1.84
CA MET A 324 2.89 -15.81 2.49
C MET A 324 2.07 -17.08 2.76
N ALA A 325 0.84 -16.89 3.26
CA ALA A 325 -0.04 -17.98 3.68
C ALA A 325 -1.49 -17.81 3.20
N LEU A 326 -1.96 -18.77 2.41
CA LEU A 326 -3.36 -18.94 2.03
C LEU A 326 -4.03 -19.99 2.93
N ASN A 327 -4.94 -19.56 3.80
CA ASN A 327 -5.65 -20.43 4.74
C ASN A 327 -7.13 -20.62 4.36
N ASP A 328 -7.75 -21.67 4.90
CA ASP A 328 -9.17 -21.99 4.69
C ASP A 328 -9.56 -22.10 3.21
N GLN A 329 -10.50 -21.27 2.75
CA GLN A 329 -11.03 -21.20 1.39
C GLN A 329 -10.57 -19.93 0.67
N SER A 330 -9.48 -19.31 1.15
CA SER A 330 -8.88 -18.17 0.46
C SER A 330 -8.43 -18.57 -0.94
N ARG A 331 -8.42 -17.58 -1.83
CA ARG A 331 -8.07 -17.77 -3.24
C ARG A 331 -7.11 -16.68 -3.64
N GLY A 332 -6.00 -17.05 -4.27
CA GLY A 332 -5.19 -16.08 -4.96
C GLY A 332 -5.73 -15.75 -6.35
N GLY A 333 -4.98 -14.96 -7.11
CA GLY A 333 -5.31 -14.59 -8.48
C GLY A 333 -4.19 -14.87 -9.48
N HIS A 334 -4.21 -14.18 -10.62
CA HIS A 334 -3.38 -14.50 -11.79
C HIS A 334 -2.27 -13.47 -11.95
N ASP A 335 -1.08 -13.86 -11.51
CA ASP A 335 -0.04 -12.88 -11.23
C ASP A 335 1.08 -12.86 -12.26
N TYR A 336 1.72 -11.71 -12.35
CA TYR A 336 2.95 -11.50 -13.10
C TYR A 336 4.08 -11.16 -12.14
N LEU A 337 5.08 -12.03 -12.05
CA LEU A 337 6.24 -11.85 -11.18
C LEU A 337 7.52 -11.79 -12.01
N ASN A 338 8.36 -10.79 -11.71
CA ASN A 338 9.69 -10.64 -12.29
C ASN A 338 10.72 -10.36 -11.19
N GLY A 339 11.60 -11.32 -10.90
CA GLY A 339 12.68 -11.16 -9.90
C GLY A 339 13.68 -10.09 -10.32
N GLY A 340 14.13 -10.15 -11.57
CA GLY A 340 14.99 -9.14 -12.16
C GLY A 340 16.44 -9.59 -12.12
N SER A 341 17.25 -9.08 -11.20
CA SER A 341 18.66 -9.41 -11.12
C SER A 341 19.09 -9.70 -9.69
N GLY A 342 19.93 -10.72 -9.56
CA GLY A 342 20.36 -11.34 -8.32
C GLY A 342 19.61 -12.65 -8.10
N ASN A 343 19.70 -13.22 -6.90
CA ASN A 343 19.20 -14.58 -6.68
C ASN A 343 17.86 -14.50 -5.96
N ASP A 344 16.78 -14.67 -6.70
CA ASP A 344 15.42 -14.34 -6.25
C ASP A 344 14.62 -15.59 -5.87
N VAL A 345 13.55 -15.38 -5.10
CA VAL A 345 12.57 -16.42 -4.76
C VAL A 345 11.18 -15.93 -5.12
N LEU A 346 10.50 -16.64 -6.02
CA LEU A 346 9.17 -16.30 -6.51
C LEU A 346 8.19 -17.43 -6.18
N TYR A 347 7.04 -17.08 -5.63
CA TYR A 347 5.87 -17.94 -5.44
C TYR A 347 4.71 -17.37 -6.27
N GLY A 348 4.07 -18.21 -7.11
CA GLY A 348 2.90 -17.86 -7.91
C GLY A 348 1.84 -17.20 -7.06
N ASP A 349 1.20 -17.95 -6.16
CA ASP A 349 0.38 -17.33 -5.10
C ASP A 349 1.11 -17.26 -3.74
N ALA A 350 1.50 -18.43 -3.18
CA ALA A 350 1.87 -18.53 -1.77
C ALA A 350 2.80 -19.68 -1.37
N GLN A 351 3.54 -19.49 -0.27
CA GLN A 351 4.44 -20.51 0.28
C GLN A 351 3.73 -21.53 1.18
N ILE A 352 2.83 -21.05 2.05
CA ILE A 352 2.07 -21.91 2.97
C ILE A 352 0.63 -21.99 2.49
N THR A 353 0.18 -23.21 2.24
CA THR A 353 -1.10 -23.42 1.58
C THR A 353 -2.03 -24.35 2.35
N GLY A 354 -3.30 -23.93 2.45
CA GLY A 354 -4.39 -24.73 2.99
C GLY A 354 -4.96 -25.72 1.98
N PRO A 355 -5.52 -26.86 2.42
CA PRO A 355 -6.03 -27.91 1.53
C PRO A 355 -7.26 -27.52 0.69
N TYR A 356 -7.87 -26.37 0.96
CA TYR A 356 -9.03 -25.85 0.24
C TYR A 356 -8.79 -24.47 -0.39
N ALA A 357 -7.54 -24.00 -0.40
CA ALA A 357 -7.18 -22.79 -1.12
C ALA A 357 -7.29 -23.02 -2.63
N GLY A 358 -7.57 -21.93 -3.36
CA GLY A 358 -7.52 -21.90 -4.81
C GLY A 358 -6.35 -21.04 -5.30
N TYR A 359 -5.76 -21.44 -6.42
CA TYR A 359 -4.56 -20.84 -6.99
C TYR A 359 -4.80 -20.22 -8.37
N GLY A 360 -3.79 -19.48 -8.78
CA GLY A 360 -3.71 -18.63 -9.94
C GLY A 360 -3.47 -19.31 -11.28
N ASN A 361 -2.80 -18.60 -12.17
CA ASN A 361 -2.29 -19.09 -13.46
C ASN A 361 -1.20 -18.08 -13.76
N ASP A 362 -0.03 -18.34 -13.22
CA ASP A 362 0.91 -17.26 -12.98
C ASP A 362 2.01 -17.23 -14.02
N THR A 363 2.63 -16.07 -14.14
CA THR A 363 3.75 -15.87 -15.05
C THR A 363 4.96 -15.41 -14.26
N LEU A 364 5.93 -16.32 -14.09
CA LEU A 364 7.12 -16.10 -13.27
C LEU A 364 8.38 -16.01 -14.15
N TYR A 365 9.10 -14.90 -14.01
CA TYR A 365 10.42 -14.68 -14.58
C TYR A 365 11.45 -14.47 -13.48
N GLY A 366 12.45 -15.37 -13.37
CA GLY A 366 13.57 -15.21 -12.43
C GLY A 366 14.45 -14.03 -12.82
N GLY A 367 14.98 -14.09 -14.05
CA GLY A 367 15.78 -13.02 -14.62
C GLY A 367 17.26 -13.39 -14.61
N ALA A 368 18.11 -12.60 -13.97
CA ALA A 368 19.54 -12.84 -13.96
C ALA A 368 20.03 -13.25 -12.58
N GLY A 369 20.39 -14.52 -12.39
CA GLY A 369 20.90 -15.02 -11.13
C GLY A 369 20.68 -16.52 -10.98
N ASN A 370 20.67 -17.04 -9.76
CA ASN A 370 20.29 -18.42 -9.52
C ASN A 370 19.00 -18.39 -8.72
N ASP A 371 17.90 -18.52 -9.43
CA ASP A 371 16.58 -18.20 -8.92
C ASP A 371 15.83 -19.45 -8.49
N ARG A 372 14.86 -19.27 -7.60
CA ARG A 372 13.92 -20.32 -7.19
C ARG A 372 12.50 -19.85 -7.52
N LEU A 373 11.88 -20.50 -8.50
CA LEU A 373 10.50 -20.21 -8.91
C LEU A 373 9.62 -21.39 -8.52
N ILE A 374 8.53 -21.10 -7.83
CA ILE A 374 7.45 -22.02 -7.49
C ILE A 374 6.19 -21.41 -8.07
N GLY A 375 5.48 -22.11 -8.96
CA GLY A 375 4.12 -21.72 -9.36
C GLY A 375 3.21 -21.90 -8.15
N ASP A 376 2.62 -23.09 -8.05
CA ASP A 376 1.61 -23.36 -7.03
C ASP A 376 1.96 -24.45 -6.01
N SER A 377 1.06 -24.59 -5.04
CA SER A 377 0.97 -25.79 -4.20
C SER A 377 0.37 -26.97 -4.97
N SER A 378 0.91 -28.17 -4.75
CA SER A 378 0.34 -29.41 -5.31
C SER A 378 -0.99 -29.85 -4.67
N TYR A 379 -1.53 -29.11 -3.69
CA TYR A 379 -2.77 -29.43 -2.98
C TYR A 379 -3.74 -28.25 -3.06
N GLY A 380 -4.97 -28.47 -3.52
CA GLY A 380 -6.00 -27.42 -3.63
C GLY A 380 -6.56 -27.32 -5.04
N GLY A 381 -7.10 -26.16 -5.41
CA GLY A 381 -7.42 -25.86 -6.81
C GLY A 381 -6.18 -25.36 -7.53
N THR A 382 -5.63 -26.13 -8.47
CA THR A 382 -4.36 -25.87 -9.18
C THR A 382 -4.49 -24.82 -10.29
N GLY A 383 -3.45 -24.00 -10.46
CA GLY A 383 -3.20 -23.15 -11.61
C GLY A 383 -2.50 -23.86 -12.76
N ALA A 384 -2.23 -23.12 -13.82
CA ALA A 384 -1.45 -23.55 -14.97
C ALA A 384 -0.43 -22.45 -15.26
N ASP A 385 0.80 -22.69 -14.84
CA ASP A 385 1.78 -21.63 -14.69
C ASP A 385 2.78 -21.59 -15.83
N TYR A 386 3.34 -20.40 -16.06
CA TYR A 386 4.50 -20.21 -16.92
C TYR A 386 5.72 -19.83 -16.08
N LEU A 387 6.78 -20.64 -16.16
CA LEU A 387 8.02 -20.41 -15.43
C LEU A 387 9.20 -20.27 -16.39
N ASN A 388 9.96 -19.18 -16.26
CA ASN A 388 11.22 -18.97 -16.95
C ASN A 388 12.29 -18.47 -15.97
N GLY A 389 13.29 -19.30 -15.68
CA GLY A 389 14.39 -18.93 -14.78
C GLY A 389 15.25 -17.78 -15.30
N GLY A 390 15.36 -17.62 -16.62
CA GLY A 390 16.15 -16.56 -17.24
C GLY A 390 17.59 -16.99 -17.47
N SER A 391 18.56 -16.42 -16.77
CA SER A 391 19.97 -16.73 -16.92
C SER A 391 20.61 -17.09 -15.60
N GLY A 392 21.24 -18.26 -15.56
CA GLY A 392 22.06 -18.71 -14.44
C GLY A 392 21.85 -20.18 -14.16
N ASN A 393 21.56 -20.58 -12.93
CA ASN A 393 21.27 -21.99 -12.63
C ASN A 393 20.07 -22.06 -11.70
N ASP A 394 18.90 -22.22 -12.31
CA ASP A 394 17.63 -21.96 -11.64
C ASP A 394 16.99 -23.26 -11.15
N THR A 395 16.14 -23.14 -10.14
CA THR A 395 15.29 -24.23 -9.65
C THR A 395 13.84 -23.87 -9.87
N LEU A 396 13.17 -24.65 -10.71
CA LEU A 396 11.78 -24.42 -11.11
C LEU A 396 10.89 -25.55 -10.57
N ASP A 397 9.73 -25.19 -10.04
CA ASP A 397 8.70 -26.10 -9.55
C ASP A 397 7.33 -25.55 -9.99
N GLY A 398 6.66 -26.21 -10.93
CA GLY A 398 5.34 -25.76 -11.39
C GLY A 398 4.22 -26.04 -10.36
N GLY A 399 4.46 -26.97 -9.43
CA GLY A 399 3.43 -27.39 -8.50
C GLY A 399 2.48 -28.42 -9.10
N GLY A 400 1.19 -28.22 -8.90
CA GLY A 400 0.15 -29.00 -9.58
C GLY A 400 -0.51 -28.12 -10.62
N GLY A 401 -0.91 -28.69 -11.76
CA GLY A 401 -1.33 -27.86 -12.87
C GLY A 401 -0.86 -28.41 -14.19
N ARG A 402 -1.13 -27.67 -15.27
CA ARG A 402 -0.55 -27.92 -16.59
C ARG A 402 0.47 -26.85 -16.89
N ASP A 403 1.70 -27.08 -16.47
CA ASP A 403 2.68 -26.01 -16.40
C ASP A 403 3.55 -25.94 -17.66
N LEU A 404 4.07 -24.75 -17.93
CA LEU A 404 4.93 -24.46 -19.07
C LEU A 404 6.27 -23.88 -18.62
N PHE A 405 7.33 -24.66 -18.81
CA PHE A 405 8.70 -24.25 -18.47
C PHE A 405 9.41 -23.71 -19.72
N GLY A 406 9.66 -22.40 -19.76
CA GLY A 406 10.33 -21.72 -20.86
C GLY A 406 11.84 -21.64 -20.69
N PHE A 407 12.61 -21.98 -21.73
CA PHE A 407 14.07 -21.88 -21.71
C PHE A 407 14.63 -21.10 -22.90
N ASP A 408 15.17 -19.92 -22.60
CA ASP A 408 15.87 -19.08 -23.57
C ASP A 408 17.33 -19.53 -23.78
N LEU A 409 18.03 -18.91 -24.73
CA LEU A 409 19.43 -19.25 -25.04
C LEU A 409 20.41 -18.94 -23.89
N ALA A 410 19.96 -18.22 -22.86
CA ALA A 410 20.77 -17.80 -21.71
C ALA A 410 20.55 -18.66 -20.44
N SER A 411 19.60 -19.61 -20.46
CA SER A 411 19.12 -20.45 -19.34
C SER A 411 20.18 -21.07 -18.42
N GLY A 412 21.38 -21.35 -18.92
CA GLY A 412 22.41 -22.00 -18.10
C GLY A 412 22.01 -23.42 -17.65
N ARG A 413 22.16 -23.77 -16.36
CA ARG A 413 22.02 -25.16 -15.87
C ARG A 413 20.89 -25.32 -14.86
N ASP A 414 19.71 -25.57 -15.37
CA ASP A 414 18.51 -25.50 -14.55
C ASP A 414 18.07 -26.87 -14.04
N THR A 415 17.29 -26.85 -12.97
CA THR A 415 16.65 -28.02 -12.39
C THR A 415 15.15 -27.78 -12.32
N ILE A 416 14.37 -28.66 -12.95
CA ILE A 416 12.93 -28.75 -12.74
C ILE A 416 12.66 -29.84 -11.70
N GLN A 417 11.98 -29.45 -10.63
CA GLN A 417 11.49 -30.34 -9.60
C GLN A 417 10.05 -30.75 -9.92
N TYR A 418 9.69 -31.98 -9.56
CA TYR A 418 8.31 -32.51 -9.65
C TYR A 418 7.60 -32.43 -11.02
N PHE A 419 8.33 -32.24 -12.12
CA PHE A 419 7.78 -32.29 -13.49
C PHE A 419 6.89 -33.51 -13.71
N GLN A 420 5.70 -33.30 -14.28
CA GLN A 420 4.64 -34.27 -14.49
C GLN A 420 4.55 -34.66 -15.98
N PRO A 421 5.18 -35.78 -16.41
CA PRO A 421 5.16 -36.17 -17.82
C PRO A 421 3.74 -36.47 -18.33
N GLY A 422 3.41 -35.95 -19.50
CA GLY A 422 2.10 -36.02 -20.13
C GLY A 422 1.14 -34.91 -19.72
N GLU A 423 1.52 -34.08 -18.76
CA GLU A 423 0.71 -32.95 -18.25
C GLU A 423 1.43 -31.62 -18.51
N ASP A 424 2.66 -31.51 -18.01
CA ASP A 424 3.55 -30.34 -18.16
C ASP A 424 4.26 -30.31 -19.51
N GLN A 425 4.73 -29.13 -19.90
CA GLN A 425 5.48 -28.92 -21.13
C GLN A 425 6.75 -28.10 -20.93
N ILE A 426 7.79 -28.42 -21.70
CA ILE A 426 9.04 -27.68 -21.78
C ILE A 426 9.11 -26.98 -23.15
N ASP A 427 9.18 -25.65 -23.14
CA ASP A 427 9.31 -24.84 -24.35
C ASP A 427 10.78 -24.58 -24.69
N LEU A 428 11.22 -25.17 -25.80
CA LEU A 428 12.56 -25.06 -26.36
C LEU A 428 12.58 -24.40 -27.74
N ARG A 429 11.52 -23.68 -28.12
CA ARG A 429 11.43 -23.02 -29.45
C ARG A 429 12.61 -22.09 -29.73
N ALA A 430 13.19 -21.48 -28.69
CA ALA A 430 14.39 -20.65 -28.81
C ALA A 430 15.61 -21.43 -29.33
N TRP A 431 15.71 -22.73 -29.02
CA TRP A 431 16.83 -23.60 -29.38
C TRP A 431 16.70 -24.25 -30.77
N ARG A 432 15.49 -24.24 -31.36
CA ARG A 432 15.20 -24.71 -32.74
C ARG A 432 15.58 -26.17 -32.99
N PHE A 433 15.23 -27.05 -32.06
CA PHE A 433 15.31 -28.49 -32.28
C PHE A 433 14.29 -28.92 -33.35
N ALA A 434 14.69 -29.79 -34.26
CA ALA A 434 13.83 -30.15 -35.39
C ALA A 434 12.67 -31.09 -35.00
N ALA A 435 12.89 -31.93 -33.98
CA ALA A 435 11.93 -32.92 -33.47
C ALA A 435 12.42 -33.49 -32.13
N PHE A 436 11.56 -34.22 -31.43
CA PHE A 436 11.89 -34.86 -30.14
C PHE A 436 13.13 -35.77 -30.23
N GLU A 437 13.31 -36.47 -31.34
CA GLU A 437 14.46 -37.35 -31.58
C GLU A 437 15.79 -36.60 -31.67
N SER A 438 15.77 -35.27 -31.85
CA SER A 438 16.98 -34.44 -31.84
C SER A 438 17.45 -34.04 -30.45
N LEU A 439 16.64 -34.27 -29.41
CA LEU A 439 17.00 -33.96 -28.02
C LEU A 439 18.02 -34.96 -27.46
N SER A 440 19.08 -34.45 -26.83
CA SER A 440 20.09 -35.26 -26.15
C SER A 440 19.71 -35.51 -24.70
N ILE A 441 18.99 -36.62 -24.46
CA ILE A 441 18.49 -36.98 -23.13
C ILE A 441 19.28 -38.15 -22.52
N THR A 442 19.88 -37.94 -21.35
CA THR A 442 20.65 -38.92 -20.59
C THR A 442 19.98 -39.27 -19.26
N GLN A 443 19.73 -40.56 -19.03
CA GLN A 443 19.28 -41.07 -17.74
C GLN A 443 20.43 -41.15 -16.74
N LYS A 444 20.21 -40.70 -15.51
CA LYS A 444 21.05 -40.97 -14.33
C LYS A 444 20.22 -41.62 -13.23
N ALA A 445 20.87 -42.07 -12.16
CA ALA A 445 20.16 -42.62 -11.00
C ALA A 445 19.36 -41.49 -10.32
N GLY A 446 18.04 -41.56 -10.39
CA GLY A 446 17.12 -40.63 -9.72
C GLY A 446 16.74 -39.37 -10.50
N TYR A 447 17.28 -39.13 -11.70
CA TYR A 447 16.94 -37.96 -12.53
C TYR A 447 17.35 -38.17 -14.00
N SER A 448 16.84 -37.31 -14.89
CA SER A 448 17.24 -37.23 -16.30
C SER A 448 17.86 -35.87 -16.62
N ILE A 449 18.77 -35.82 -17.60
CA ILE A 449 19.36 -34.56 -18.10
C ILE A 449 19.04 -34.41 -19.59
N ILE A 450 18.56 -33.23 -19.97
CA ILE A 450 18.40 -32.78 -21.36
C ILE A 450 19.52 -31.77 -21.65
N TYR A 451 20.44 -32.11 -22.56
CA TYR A 451 21.50 -31.18 -22.96
C TYR A 451 21.03 -30.27 -24.09
N LEU A 452 20.98 -28.96 -23.84
CA LEU A 452 20.55 -27.95 -24.81
C LEU A 452 21.70 -27.48 -25.70
N SER A 453 22.87 -27.23 -25.08
CA SER A 453 24.12 -26.94 -25.79
C SER A 453 25.31 -27.41 -24.96
N GLY A 454 25.92 -28.51 -25.40
CA GLY A 454 27.05 -29.12 -24.70
C GLY A 454 26.76 -29.38 -23.23
N THR A 455 27.69 -29.02 -22.35
CA THR A 455 27.51 -29.10 -20.88
C THR A 455 27.36 -27.71 -20.24
N SER A 456 27.32 -26.64 -21.03
CA SER A 456 27.11 -25.29 -20.53
C SER A 456 25.63 -25.01 -20.30
N HIS A 457 24.76 -25.59 -21.13
CA HIS A 457 23.31 -25.48 -20.99
C HIS A 457 22.63 -26.85 -20.91
N TYR A 458 21.96 -27.12 -19.80
CA TYR A 458 21.18 -28.34 -19.62
C TYR A 458 20.03 -28.13 -18.66
N ILE A 459 18.99 -28.95 -18.83
CA ILE A 459 17.86 -29.07 -17.89
C ILE A 459 17.98 -30.40 -17.18
N ARG A 460 17.98 -30.38 -15.85
CA ARG A 460 17.87 -31.57 -15.01
C ARG A 460 16.40 -31.73 -14.59
N LEU A 461 15.84 -32.91 -14.82
CA LEU A 461 14.50 -33.28 -14.36
C LEU A 461 14.62 -34.26 -13.19
N ASP A 462 14.31 -33.81 -11.99
CA ASP A 462 14.38 -34.63 -10.79
C ASP A 462 13.26 -35.68 -10.73
N ALA A 463 13.61 -36.90 -10.32
CA ALA A 463 12.68 -38.04 -10.22
C ALA A 463 11.97 -38.47 -11.52
N VAL A 464 12.33 -37.89 -12.67
CA VAL A 464 11.79 -38.28 -13.99
C VAL A 464 12.73 -39.23 -14.71
N LEU A 465 12.20 -40.38 -15.16
CA LEU A 465 12.88 -41.30 -16.04
C LEU A 465 12.75 -40.86 -17.50
N LYS A 466 13.83 -40.98 -18.28
CA LYS A 466 13.84 -40.76 -19.73
C LYS A 466 12.73 -41.51 -20.46
N THR A 467 12.39 -42.71 -20.00
CA THR A 467 11.34 -43.55 -20.60
C THR A 467 9.93 -43.02 -20.37
N GLN A 468 9.74 -42.05 -19.48
CA GLN A 468 8.45 -41.39 -19.25
C GLN A 468 8.23 -40.21 -20.19
N LEU A 469 9.29 -39.67 -20.80
CA LEU A 469 9.23 -38.51 -21.68
C LEU A 469 8.82 -38.89 -23.11
N THR A 470 7.98 -38.06 -23.72
CA THR A 470 7.45 -38.17 -25.07
C THR A 470 7.50 -36.83 -25.80
N ALA A 471 7.20 -36.81 -27.10
CA ALA A 471 7.13 -35.56 -27.87
C ALA A 471 6.05 -34.59 -27.37
N ALA A 472 5.05 -35.04 -26.61
CA ALA A 472 3.99 -34.16 -26.08
C ALA A 472 4.48 -33.26 -24.93
N ASP A 473 5.55 -33.66 -24.25
CA ASP A 473 6.14 -32.92 -23.13
C ASP A 473 7.00 -31.73 -23.58
N PHE A 474 7.09 -31.50 -24.90
CA PHE A 474 7.99 -30.50 -25.48
C PHE A 474 7.30 -29.64 -26.55
N ILE A 475 7.69 -28.37 -26.60
CA ILE A 475 7.39 -27.45 -27.70
C ILE A 475 8.74 -27.10 -28.35
N LEU A 476 8.92 -27.46 -29.63
CA LEU A 476 10.22 -27.41 -30.35
C LEU A 476 10.22 -26.45 -31.55
#